data_AF-V7D2A9-F1
#
_entry.id   AF-V7D2A9-F1
#
_cell.length_a   1.000
_cell.length_b   1.000
_cell.length_c   1.000
_cell.angle_alpha   90.00
_cell.angle_beta   90.00
_cell.angle_gamma   90.00
#
_symmetry.space_group_name_H-M   'P 1'
#
loop_
_entity.id
_entity.type
_entity.pdbx_description
1 polymer ?
#
loop_
_entity_poly.entity_id
_entity_poly.type
_entity_poly.pdbx_seq_one_letter_code
_entity_poly.pdbx_strand_id
1 'polypeptide(L)'
;RTPSSDRTYSNGGNFRGSSAEFSIDAFNDQNGVKLIDNAQKKMISSNSCWQNAYQHLFAGCSEILSVDDKRSRLAWHLSDCFQRDSGRSPFPHCDPKASIASCLRTLDDLAHKVYLEFYLETNTICYQLQAYAFKHETERLVTELKSSAQYVEDKLDNIEEKSELLLQDSKRIHGSLDLIGSHTQKVAENARNLEGHIDSVLIHSQNVYEQTTKIALSQSQLQEGQEDMKRSLDDG
;
A
#
# COMPACT_ATOMS: atom_id res chain seq x y z
N ARG A 1 -9.66 18.12 -42.37
CA ARG A 1 -9.02 16.88 -42.89
C ARG A 1 -7.54 16.94 -42.48
N THR A 2 -7.26 16.53 -41.24
CA THR A 2 -6.73 15.19 -40.86
C THR A 2 -5.27 15.00 -41.27
N PRO A 3 -4.32 15.05 -40.32
CA PRO A 3 -3.04 14.38 -40.46
C PRO A 3 -3.20 12.89 -40.15
N SER A 4 -2.65 12.06 -41.03
CA SER A 4 -2.53 10.61 -40.84
C SER A 4 -1.26 10.36 -40.02
N SER A 5 -1.41 9.83 -38.81
CA SER A 5 -0.31 9.33 -37.99
C SER A 5 -0.59 7.89 -37.60
N ASP A 6 -0.17 6.96 -38.46
CA ASP A 6 -0.03 5.55 -38.09
C ASP A 6 1.34 5.36 -37.44
N ARG A 7 1.36 5.35 -36.10
CA ARG A 7 2.35 4.63 -35.32
C ARG A 7 1.65 3.96 -34.15
N THR A 8 1.14 2.78 -34.44
CA THR A 8 0.66 1.81 -33.46
C THR A 8 1.84 1.36 -32.61
N TYR A 9 2.03 1.98 -31.45
CA TYR A 9 2.83 1.39 -30.38
C TYR A 9 1.95 0.39 -29.65
N SER A 10 2.11 -0.88 -30.01
CA SER A 10 1.57 -2.01 -29.28
C SER A 10 2.18 -2.05 -27.87
N ASN A 11 1.59 -1.34 -26.92
CA ASN A 11 1.91 -1.52 -25.51
C ASN A 11 1.07 -2.68 -24.98
N GLY A 12 1.64 -3.88 -25.07
CA GLY A 12 1.04 -5.14 -24.64
C GLY A 12 2.00 -5.96 -23.80
N GLY A 13 2.80 -5.32 -22.94
CA GLY A 13 3.64 -5.98 -21.95
C GLY A 13 2.88 -6.21 -20.65
N ASN A 14 1.75 -6.90 -20.70
CA ASN A 14 0.99 -7.28 -19.51
C ASN A 14 1.72 -8.43 -18.81
N PHE A 15 2.84 -8.15 -18.13
CA PHE A 15 3.45 -9.09 -17.19
C PHE A 15 2.61 -9.12 -15.91
N ARG A 16 1.39 -9.63 -16.06
CA ARG A 16 0.57 -10.07 -14.94
C ARG A 16 1.26 -11.30 -14.37
N GLY A 17 2.17 -11.05 -13.42
CA GLY A 17 2.96 -12.08 -12.77
C GLY A 17 2.06 -13.24 -12.38
N SER A 18 2.36 -14.42 -12.90
CA SER A 18 1.61 -15.64 -12.63
C SER A 18 1.30 -15.74 -11.14
N SER A 19 0.03 -15.95 -10.81
CA SER A 19 -0.49 -16.26 -9.48
C SER A 19 0.04 -17.59 -8.92
N ALA A 20 1.15 -18.09 -9.47
CA ALA A 20 1.87 -19.24 -8.98
C ALA A 20 2.39 -18.96 -7.57
N GLU A 21 1.92 -19.79 -6.65
CA GLU A 21 2.47 -19.97 -5.31
C GLU A 21 3.91 -20.49 -5.43
N PHE A 22 4.79 -20.06 -4.52
CA PHE A 22 6.15 -20.57 -4.49
C PHE A 22 6.13 -22.02 -4.01
N SER A 23 6.76 -22.93 -4.76
CA SER A 23 6.87 -24.34 -4.41
C SER A 23 8.33 -24.82 -4.50
N ILE A 24 8.82 -25.48 -3.46
CA ILE A 24 10.10 -26.17 -3.43
C ILE A 24 9.88 -27.60 -3.92
N ASP A 25 10.38 -27.92 -5.11
CA ASP A 25 10.35 -29.30 -5.60
C ASP A 25 11.36 -30.16 -4.84
N ALA A 26 10.86 -31.14 -4.08
CA ALA A 26 11.66 -32.21 -3.50
C ALA A 26 11.20 -33.54 -4.12
N PHE A 27 12.05 -34.06 -5.02
CA PHE A 27 12.01 -35.39 -5.65
C PHE A 27 10.87 -35.69 -6.64
N ASN A 28 11.28 -35.82 -7.90
CA ASN A 28 10.45 -36.10 -9.08
C ASN A 28 10.07 -37.60 -9.17
N ASP A 29 9.26 -38.09 -8.23
CA ASP A 29 8.52 -39.35 -8.40
C ASP A 29 7.01 -39.07 -8.32
N GLN A 30 6.32 -39.11 -9.46
CA GLN A 30 4.89 -38.76 -9.56
C GLN A 30 3.97 -39.62 -8.68
N ASN A 31 4.40 -40.83 -8.31
CA ASN A 31 3.64 -41.70 -7.41
C ASN A 31 3.89 -41.37 -5.94
N GLY A 32 5.16 -41.12 -5.56
CA GLY A 32 5.53 -40.58 -4.26
C GLY A 32 4.87 -39.23 -3.97
N VAL A 33 4.82 -38.33 -4.96
CA VAL A 33 4.17 -37.02 -4.83
C VAL A 33 2.67 -37.14 -4.53
N LYS A 34 1.96 -38.10 -5.14
CA LYS A 34 0.52 -38.33 -4.84
C LYS A 34 0.28 -38.92 -3.45
N LEU A 35 1.17 -39.81 -3.00
CA LEU A 35 1.11 -40.36 -1.64
C LEU A 35 1.39 -39.28 -0.60
N ILE A 36 2.38 -38.41 -0.87
CA ILE A 36 2.74 -37.27 -0.04
C ILE A 36 1.64 -36.20 -0.06
N ASP A 37 1.01 -35.89 -1.19
CA ASP A 37 -0.11 -34.92 -1.30
C ASP A 37 -1.36 -35.41 -0.54
N ASN A 38 -1.65 -36.71 -0.58
CA ASN A 38 -2.72 -37.30 0.21
C ASN A 38 -2.41 -37.32 1.71
N ALA A 39 -1.15 -37.60 2.08
CA ALA A 39 -0.69 -37.46 3.47
C ALA A 39 -0.76 -35.98 3.91
N GLN A 40 -0.38 -35.04 3.05
CA GLN A 40 -0.47 -33.59 3.21
C GLN A 40 -1.90 -33.13 3.47
N LYS A 41 -2.88 -33.55 2.67
CA LYS A 41 -4.30 -33.19 2.89
C LYS A 41 -4.84 -33.71 4.23
N LYS A 42 -4.36 -34.88 4.69
CA LYS A 42 -4.70 -35.45 6.01
C LYS A 42 -3.92 -34.82 7.17
N MET A 43 -2.73 -34.28 6.91
CA MET A 43 -1.90 -33.58 7.90
C MET A 43 -2.31 -32.11 8.11
N ILE A 44 -2.78 -31.44 7.05
CA ILE A 44 -3.16 -30.02 7.04
C ILE A 44 -4.66 -29.81 7.36
N SER A 45 -5.49 -30.86 7.32
CA SER A 45 -6.86 -30.77 7.85
C SER A 45 -6.79 -30.49 9.36
N SER A 46 -7.15 -29.28 9.75
CA SER A 46 -7.06 -28.76 11.11
C SER A 46 -7.63 -29.76 12.14
N ASN A 47 -6.86 -30.03 13.20
CA ASN A 47 -7.19 -30.93 14.32
C ASN A 47 -7.10 -32.45 14.04
N SER A 48 -6.32 -32.90 13.05
CA SER A 48 -6.09 -34.33 12.87
C SER A 48 -5.19 -34.92 13.96
N CYS A 49 -5.40 -36.20 14.30
CA CYS A 49 -4.55 -36.95 15.25
C CYS A 49 -3.06 -36.81 14.90
N TRP A 50 -2.75 -36.84 13.60
CA TRP A 50 -1.41 -36.69 13.04
C TRP A 50 -0.79 -35.34 13.36
N GLN A 51 -1.57 -34.25 13.26
CA GLN A 51 -1.12 -32.91 13.59
C GLN A 51 -0.84 -32.78 15.09
N ASN A 52 -1.67 -33.35 15.97
CA ASN A 52 -1.45 -33.31 17.41
C ASN A 52 -0.26 -34.18 17.85
N ALA A 53 -0.13 -35.39 17.29
CA ALA A 53 1.05 -36.24 17.48
C ALA A 53 2.34 -35.50 17.09
N TYR A 54 2.26 -34.63 16.07
CA TYR A 54 3.36 -33.78 15.61
C TYR A 54 3.55 -32.51 16.44
N GLN A 55 2.51 -31.87 16.98
CA GLN A 55 2.70 -30.72 17.89
C GLN A 55 3.39 -31.14 19.19
N HIS A 56 3.25 -32.38 19.64
CA HIS A 56 4.05 -32.90 20.75
C HIS A 56 5.55 -33.11 20.39
N LEU A 57 5.91 -32.91 19.11
CA LEU A 57 7.25 -33.01 18.54
C LEU A 57 7.98 -31.65 18.47
N PHE A 58 7.58 -30.58 19.17
CA PHE A 58 8.28 -29.26 19.06
C PHE A 58 9.75 -29.24 19.56
N ALA A 59 10.30 -30.39 19.93
CA ALA A 59 11.74 -30.63 20.02
C ALA A 59 12.30 -30.90 18.60
N GLY A 60 13.53 -30.51 18.27
CA GLY A 60 14.11 -30.90 16.97
C GLY A 60 14.20 -32.43 16.86
N CYS A 61 14.12 -33.04 15.66
CA CYS A 61 14.26 -34.50 15.52
C CYS A 61 15.55 -35.04 16.18
N SER A 62 16.63 -34.25 16.21
CA SER A 62 17.85 -34.56 16.97
C SER A 62 17.63 -34.74 18.49
N GLU A 63 16.67 -34.03 19.08
CA GLU A 63 16.33 -34.11 20.50
C GLU A 63 15.32 -35.22 20.80
N ILE A 64 14.38 -35.51 19.89
CA ILE A 64 13.46 -36.65 20.04
C ILE A 64 14.17 -37.98 19.87
N LEU A 65 15.07 -38.07 18.89
CA LEU A 65 15.77 -39.31 18.57
C LEU A 65 16.94 -39.61 19.52
N SER A 66 17.42 -38.62 20.28
CA SER A 66 18.50 -38.83 21.26
C SER A 66 18.02 -39.46 22.57
N VAL A 67 16.71 -39.51 22.83
CA VAL A 67 16.12 -40.13 24.02
C VAL A 67 15.19 -41.25 23.59
N ASP A 68 15.54 -42.50 23.93
CA ASP A 68 14.77 -43.69 23.53
C ASP A 68 13.30 -43.63 23.97
N ASP A 69 13.01 -43.04 25.13
CA ASP A 69 11.64 -42.82 25.61
C ASP A 69 10.86 -41.85 24.70
N LYS A 70 11.47 -40.75 24.23
CA LYS A 70 10.82 -39.80 23.31
C LYS A 70 10.56 -40.43 21.94
N ARG A 71 11.53 -41.17 21.40
CA ARG A 71 11.37 -41.94 20.16
C ARG A 71 10.24 -42.96 20.28
N SER A 72 10.19 -43.70 21.38
CA SER A 72 9.16 -44.71 21.64
C SER A 72 7.77 -44.08 21.79
N ARG A 73 7.66 -42.93 22.46
CA ARG A 73 6.40 -42.18 22.55
C ARG A 73 5.93 -41.62 21.21
N LEU A 74 6.85 -41.14 20.37
CA LEU A 74 6.50 -40.73 19.02
C LEU A 74 5.92 -41.91 18.22
N ALA A 75 6.58 -43.07 18.26
CA ALA A 75 6.08 -44.28 17.62
C ALA A 75 4.69 -44.68 18.13
N TRP A 76 4.45 -44.56 19.44
CA TRP A 76 3.16 -44.80 20.07
C TRP A 76 2.07 -43.89 19.49
N HIS A 77 2.31 -42.57 19.43
CA HIS A 77 1.35 -41.62 18.90
C HIS A 77 1.07 -41.82 17.40
N LEU A 78 2.10 -42.10 16.59
CA LEU A 78 1.93 -42.41 15.17
C LEU A 78 1.08 -43.69 14.98
N SER A 79 1.34 -44.70 15.80
CA SER A 79 0.59 -45.96 15.78
C SER A 79 -0.87 -45.79 16.19
N ASP A 80 -1.14 -45.00 17.24
CA ASP A 80 -2.52 -44.67 17.67
C ASP A 80 -3.29 -43.96 16.55
N CYS A 81 -2.66 -42.98 15.91
CA CYS A 81 -3.27 -42.26 14.80
C CYS A 81 -3.54 -43.17 13.60
N PHE A 82 -2.63 -44.09 13.28
CA PHE A 82 -2.84 -45.08 12.22
C PHE A 82 -3.99 -46.05 12.53
N GLN A 83 -4.09 -46.54 13.77
CA GLN A 83 -5.19 -47.42 14.17
C GLN A 83 -6.55 -46.70 14.02
N ARG A 84 -6.63 -45.45 14.47
CA ARG A 84 -7.85 -44.62 14.32
C ARG A 84 -8.23 -44.40 12.86
N ASP A 85 -7.27 -44.03 12.00
CA ASP A 85 -7.52 -43.76 10.58
C ASP A 85 -7.89 -45.03 9.80
N SER A 86 -7.40 -46.20 10.24
CA SER A 86 -7.77 -47.50 9.67
C SER A 86 -9.09 -48.07 10.22
N GLY A 87 -9.80 -47.33 11.08
CA GLY A 87 -11.08 -47.75 11.67
C GLY A 87 -10.95 -48.83 12.74
N ARG A 88 -9.74 -49.05 13.27
CA ARG A 88 -9.45 -50.01 14.33
C ARG A 88 -9.52 -49.33 15.70
N SER A 89 -9.55 -50.15 16.75
CA SER A 89 -9.53 -49.66 18.13
C SER A 89 -8.25 -48.84 18.38
N PRO A 90 -8.36 -47.66 19.01
CA PRO A 90 -7.19 -46.85 19.35
C PRO A 90 -6.32 -47.55 20.39
N PHE A 91 -5.08 -47.10 20.51
CA PHE A 91 -4.20 -47.54 21.58
C PHE A 91 -4.77 -47.12 22.95
N PRO A 92 -4.54 -47.92 24.00
CA PRO A 92 -4.92 -47.54 25.35
C PRO A 92 -4.21 -46.26 25.78
N HIS A 93 -4.75 -45.56 26.78
CA HIS A 93 -4.07 -44.39 27.31
C HIS A 93 -2.73 -44.78 27.97
N CYS A 94 -1.63 -44.13 27.57
CA CYS A 94 -0.31 -44.29 28.16
C CYS A 94 0.09 -42.98 28.86
N ASP A 95 0.27 -43.03 30.18
CA ASP A 95 0.63 -41.86 30.99
C ASP A 95 2.03 -41.33 30.59
N PRO A 96 2.21 -40.01 30.36
CA PRO A 96 3.52 -39.41 30.09
C PRO A 96 4.60 -39.72 31.14
N LYS A 97 4.22 -39.98 32.40
CA LYS A 97 5.13 -40.31 33.51
C LYS A 97 5.40 -41.82 33.63
N ALA A 98 4.56 -42.66 33.04
CA ALA A 98 4.77 -44.10 33.03
C ALA A 98 5.85 -44.47 32.01
N SER A 99 6.62 -45.53 32.27
CA SER A 99 7.58 -46.03 31.29
C SER A 99 6.84 -46.60 30.08
N ILE A 100 7.35 -46.33 28.87
CA ILE A 100 6.71 -46.83 27.64
C ILE A 100 6.62 -48.37 27.60
N ALA A 101 7.60 -49.05 28.21
CA ALA A 101 7.59 -50.51 28.36
C ALA A 101 6.36 -51.03 29.11
N SER A 102 5.84 -50.26 30.09
CA SER A 102 4.61 -50.64 30.81
C SER A 102 3.37 -50.54 29.90
N CYS A 103 3.33 -49.52 29.03
CA CYS A 103 2.26 -49.33 28.07
C CYS A 103 2.29 -50.38 26.95
N LEU A 104 3.48 -50.81 26.51
CA LEU A 104 3.60 -51.85 25.48
C LEU A 104 3.08 -53.22 25.93
N ARG A 105 3.06 -53.49 27.24
CA ARG A 105 2.53 -54.74 27.80
C ARG A 105 1.00 -54.83 27.77
N THR A 106 0.31 -53.70 27.58
CA THR A 106 -1.16 -53.68 27.52
C THR A 106 -1.68 -53.82 26.08
N LEU A 107 -0.78 -53.81 25.09
CA LEU A 107 -1.13 -54.00 23.69
C LEU A 107 -1.35 -55.48 23.37
N ASP A 108 -2.32 -55.76 22.50
CA ASP A 108 -2.44 -57.07 21.86
C ASP A 108 -1.35 -57.27 20.78
N ASP A 109 -1.18 -58.52 20.32
CA ASP A 109 -0.13 -58.89 19.36
C ASP A 109 -0.18 -58.09 18.05
N LEU A 110 -1.37 -57.70 17.60
CA LEU A 110 -1.51 -56.93 16.36
C LEU A 110 -1.13 -55.46 16.60
N ALA A 111 -1.62 -54.86 17.68
CA ALA A 111 -1.26 -53.50 18.08
C ALA A 111 0.25 -53.37 18.36
N HIS A 112 0.85 -54.40 18.97
CA HIS A 112 2.29 -54.44 19.23
C HIS A 112 3.11 -54.50 17.92
N LYS A 113 2.65 -55.26 16.91
CA LYS A 113 3.31 -55.30 15.58
C LYS A 113 3.24 -53.94 14.88
N VAL A 114 2.08 -53.30 14.88
CA VAL A 114 1.91 -51.95 14.31
C VAL A 114 2.85 -50.97 15.01
N TYR A 115 2.93 -51.01 16.34
CA TYR A 115 3.87 -50.19 17.10
C TYR A 115 5.33 -50.41 16.65
N LEU A 116 5.74 -51.67 16.49
CA LEU A 116 7.11 -52.00 16.09
C LEU A 116 7.44 -51.47 14.69
N GLU A 117 6.52 -51.57 13.74
CA GLU A 117 6.69 -51.02 12.39
C GLU A 117 6.93 -49.51 12.44
N PHE A 118 6.09 -48.76 13.16
CA PHE A 118 6.30 -47.32 13.33
C PHE A 118 7.59 -47.01 14.09
N TYR A 119 7.93 -47.76 15.13
CA TYR A 119 9.14 -47.54 15.93
C TYR A 119 10.44 -47.68 15.12
N LEU A 120 10.48 -48.66 14.21
CA LEU A 120 11.62 -48.86 13.31
C LEU A 120 11.76 -47.68 12.33
N GLU A 121 10.64 -47.17 11.82
CA GLU A 121 10.62 -46.06 10.87
C GLU A 121 10.62 -44.66 11.50
N THR A 122 10.52 -44.55 12.83
CA THR A 122 10.40 -43.26 13.55
C THR A 122 11.47 -42.24 13.14
N ASN A 123 12.71 -42.69 12.92
CA ASN A 123 13.80 -41.81 12.51
C ASN A 123 13.53 -41.17 11.14
N THR A 124 13.20 -42.02 10.16
CA THR A 124 12.87 -41.62 8.80
C THR A 124 11.65 -40.70 8.79
N ILE A 125 10.59 -41.10 9.49
CA ILE A 125 9.33 -40.35 9.59
C ILE A 125 9.59 -38.98 10.21
N CYS A 126 10.36 -38.88 11.30
CA CYS A 126 10.66 -37.60 11.95
C CYS A 126 11.33 -36.62 10.98
N TYR A 127 12.42 -37.04 10.32
CA TYR A 127 13.15 -36.14 9.41
C TYR A 127 12.33 -35.76 8.18
N GLN A 128 11.55 -36.67 7.61
CA GLN A 128 10.65 -36.36 6.50
C GLN A 128 9.59 -35.34 6.91
N LEU A 129 8.95 -35.52 8.06
CA LEU A 129 7.95 -34.59 8.58
C LEU A 129 8.55 -33.21 8.89
N GLN A 130 9.75 -33.17 9.49
CA GLN A 130 10.44 -31.91 9.75
C GLN A 130 10.80 -31.16 8.46
N ALA A 131 11.32 -31.87 7.46
CA ALA A 131 11.61 -31.29 6.15
C ALA A 131 10.34 -30.78 5.47
N TYR A 132 9.24 -31.52 5.59
CA TYR A 132 7.95 -31.13 5.05
C TYR A 132 7.37 -29.87 5.73
N ALA A 133 7.35 -29.82 7.06
CA ALA A 133 6.91 -28.63 7.80
C ALA A 133 7.78 -27.41 7.47
N PHE A 134 9.09 -27.58 7.37
CA PHE A 134 10.00 -26.52 6.95
C PHE A 134 9.70 -26.03 5.54
N LYS A 135 9.50 -26.95 4.59
CA LYS A 135 9.11 -26.64 3.21
C LYS A 135 7.81 -25.82 3.19
N HIS A 136 6.76 -26.31 3.83
CA HIS A 136 5.45 -25.65 3.86
C HIS A 136 5.51 -24.24 4.45
N GLU A 137 6.16 -24.07 5.61
CA GLU A 137 6.31 -22.74 6.21
C GLU A 137 7.15 -21.80 5.34
N THR A 138 8.19 -22.31 4.69
CA THR A 138 8.98 -21.52 3.73
C THR A 138 8.14 -21.10 2.54
N GLU A 139 7.34 -22.01 1.96
CA GLU A 139 6.46 -21.72 0.83
C GLU A 139 5.41 -20.67 1.15
N ARG A 140 4.76 -20.81 2.31
CA ARG A 140 3.80 -19.83 2.82
C ARG A 140 4.45 -18.46 2.99
N LEU A 141 5.58 -18.38 3.69
CA LEU A 141 6.28 -17.12 3.97
C LEU A 141 6.78 -16.44 2.69
N VAL A 142 7.35 -17.19 1.75
CA VAL A 142 7.81 -16.63 0.47
C VAL A 142 6.64 -16.14 -0.37
N THR A 143 5.51 -16.84 -0.37
CA THR A 143 4.29 -16.43 -1.07
C THR A 143 3.66 -15.18 -0.45
N GLU A 144 3.61 -15.10 0.89
CA GLU A 144 3.19 -13.89 1.61
C GLU A 144 4.11 -12.71 1.32
N LEU A 145 5.43 -12.93 1.32
CA LEU A 145 6.42 -11.90 0.98
C LEU A 145 6.24 -11.40 -0.45
N LYS A 146 6.09 -12.31 -1.43
CA LYS A 146 5.81 -11.97 -2.83
C LYS A 146 4.56 -11.10 -2.94
N SER A 147 3.48 -11.50 -2.28
CA SER A 147 2.20 -10.77 -2.31
C SER A 147 2.34 -9.38 -1.70
N SER A 148 3.08 -9.26 -0.59
CA SER A 148 3.37 -7.98 0.06
C SER A 148 4.23 -7.07 -0.82
N ALA A 149 5.25 -7.62 -1.49
CA ALA A 149 6.12 -6.87 -2.40
C ALA A 149 5.32 -6.33 -3.60
N GLN A 150 4.47 -7.15 -4.21
CA GLN A 150 3.57 -6.72 -5.29
C GLN A 150 2.60 -5.63 -4.84
N TYR A 151 2.04 -5.76 -3.64
CA TYR A 151 1.18 -4.72 -3.08
C TYR A 151 1.92 -3.38 -2.89
N VAL A 152 3.18 -3.41 -2.42
CA VAL A 152 3.99 -2.19 -2.28
C VAL A 152 4.34 -1.58 -3.63
N GLU A 153 4.67 -2.41 -4.63
CA GLU A 153 4.90 -1.99 -6.02
C GLU A 153 3.68 -1.24 -6.58
N ASP A 154 2.48 -1.83 -6.50
CA ASP A 154 1.23 -1.20 -6.96
C ASP A 154 0.96 0.15 -6.25
N LYS A 155 1.36 0.29 -4.98
CA LYS A 155 1.23 1.55 -4.23
C LYS A 155 2.25 2.59 -4.67
N LEU A 156 3.48 2.19 -4.99
CA LEU A 156 4.50 3.09 -5.51
C LEU A 156 4.11 3.62 -6.89
N ASP A 157 3.60 2.77 -7.77
CA ASP A 157 3.07 3.18 -9.07
C ASP A 157 1.95 4.22 -8.95
N ASN A 158 1.03 4.02 -7.98
CA ASN A 158 -0.03 5.00 -7.72
C ASN A 158 0.50 6.35 -7.17
N ILE A 159 1.56 6.30 -6.36
CA ILE A 159 2.21 7.50 -5.83
C ILE A 159 2.92 8.26 -6.96
N GLU A 160 3.60 7.55 -7.86
CA GLU A 160 4.26 8.14 -9.02
C GLU A 160 3.26 8.88 -9.90
N GLU A 161 2.14 8.25 -10.26
CA GLU A 161 1.07 8.87 -11.07
C GLU A 161 0.55 10.15 -10.43
N LYS A 162 0.23 10.11 -9.13
CA LYS A 162 -0.26 11.29 -8.40
C LYS A 162 0.80 12.38 -8.26
N SER A 163 2.07 12.02 -8.11
CA SER A 163 3.18 12.96 -8.04
C SER A 163 3.33 13.73 -9.36
N GLU A 164 3.20 13.06 -10.50
CA GLU A 164 3.24 13.72 -11.81
C GLU A 164 2.05 14.67 -12.00
N LEU A 165 0.85 14.28 -11.57
CA LEU A 165 -0.32 15.17 -11.59
C LEU A 165 -0.09 16.42 -10.73
N LEU A 166 0.44 16.27 -9.51
CA LEU A 166 0.78 17.39 -8.63
C LEU A 166 1.83 18.31 -9.26
N LEU A 167 2.83 17.75 -9.94
CA LEU A 167 3.84 18.52 -10.64
C LEU A 167 3.23 19.31 -11.81
N GLN A 168 2.31 18.70 -12.56
CA GLN A 168 1.59 19.38 -13.64
C GLN A 168 0.72 20.52 -13.12
N ASP A 169 -0.01 20.31 -12.03
CA ASP A 169 -0.83 21.33 -11.39
C ASP A 169 0.04 22.48 -10.83
N SER A 170 1.19 22.16 -10.24
CA SER A 170 2.16 23.16 -9.78
C SER A 170 2.65 24.04 -10.94
N LYS A 171 2.99 23.45 -12.10
CA LYS A 171 3.36 24.20 -13.31
C LYS A 171 2.24 25.13 -13.77
N ARG A 172 0.98 24.70 -13.72
CA ARG A 172 -0.19 25.53 -14.08
C ARG A 172 -0.38 26.70 -13.11
N ILE A 173 -0.20 26.46 -11.81
CA ILE A 173 -0.28 27.50 -10.77
C ILE A 173 0.83 28.53 -10.98
N HIS A 174 2.06 28.09 -11.25
CA HIS A 174 3.17 29.00 -11.54
C HIS A 174 2.86 29.89 -12.75
N GLY A 175 2.36 29.32 -13.85
CA GLY A 175 1.96 30.11 -15.01
C GLY A 175 0.84 31.11 -14.72
N SER A 176 -0.12 30.73 -13.87
CA SER A 176 -1.16 31.65 -13.39
C SER A 176 -0.58 32.79 -12.55
N LEU A 177 0.41 32.50 -11.71
CA LEU A 177 1.09 33.50 -10.89
C LEU A 177 1.86 34.51 -11.74
N ASP A 178 2.55 34.05 -12.79
CA ASP A 178 3.26 34.91 -13.74
C ASP A 178 2.30 35.88 -14.46
N LEU A 179 1.13 35.39 -14.87
CA LEU A 179 0.06 36.21 -15.46
C LEU A 179 -0.46 37.26 -14.48
N ILE A 180 -0.73 36.87 -13.23
CA ILE A 180 -1.16 37.80 -12.17
C ILE A 180 -0.09 38.86 -11.92
N GLY A 181 1.18 38.48 -11.92
CA GLY A 181 2.30 39.41 -11.80
C GLY A 181 2.29 40.47 -12.91
N SER A 182 2.13 40.04 -14.16
CA SER A 182 2.00 40.94 -15.31
C SER A 182 0.80 41.89 -15.21
N HIS A 183 -0.37 41.35 -14.82
CA HIS A 183 -1.57 42.16 -14.60
C HIS A 183 -1.37 43.21 -13.50
N THR A 184 -0.73 42.82 -12.39
CA THR A 184 -0.43 43.73 -11.28
C THR A 184 0.49 44.86 -11.71
N GLN A 185 1.51 44.57 -12.52
CA GLN A 185 2.40 45.59 -13.08
C GLN A 185 1.63 46.57 -13.98
N LYS A 186 0.73 46.07 -14.84
CA LYS A 186 -0.10 46.91 -15.71
C LYS A 186 -1.05 47.80 -14.91
N VAL A 187 -1.63 47.28 -13.82
CA VAL A 187 -2.46 48.07 -12.90
C VAL A 187 -1.63 49.18 -12.24
N ALA A 188 -0.42 48.89 -11.79
CA ALA A 188 0.47 49.88 -11.19
C ALA A 188 0.88 50.98 -12.19
N GLU A 189 1.15 50.63 -13.45
CA GLU A 189 1.43 51.59 -14.51
C GLU A 189 0.22 52.49 -14.80
N ASN A 190 -0.97 51.89 -14.94
CA ASN A 190 -2.20 52.65 -15.13
C ASN A 190 -2.49 53.60 -13.96
N ALA A 191 -2.21 53.18 -12.72
CA ALA A 191 -2.38 54.02 -11.54
C ALA A 191 -1.46 55.25 -11.57
N ARG A 192 -0.18 55.09 -11.96
CA ARG A 192 0.74 56.22 -12.13
C ARG A 192 0.30 57.18 -13.24
N ASN A 193 -0.19 56.63 -14.36
CA ASN A 193 -0.72 57.45 -15.45
C ASN A 193 -1.96 58.25 -14.99
N LEU A 194 -2.81 57.66 -14.15
CA LEU A 194 -3.97 58.33 -13.58
C LEU A 194 -3.56 59.43 -12.60
N GLU A 195 -2.57 59.18 -11.74
CA GLU A 195 -1.99 60.18 -10.84
C GLU A 195 -1.52 61.42 -11.62
N GLY A 196 -0.76 61.24 -12.70
CA GLY A 196 -0.34 62.35 -13.56
C GLY A 196 -1.50 63.10 -14.22
N HIS A 197 -2.59 62.42 -14.60
CA HIS A 197 -3.79 63.09 -15.10
C HIS A 197 -4.50 63.91 -14.01
N ILE A 198 -4.57 63.39 -12.79
CA ILE A 198 -5.17 64.08 -11.64
C ILE A 198 -4.39 65.37 -11.34
N ASP A 199 -3.06 65.32 -11.34
CA ASP A 199 -2.20 66.49 -11.16
C ASP A 199 -2.45 67.55 -12.25
N SER A 200 -2.58 67.11 -13.51
CA SER A 200 -2.90 68.01 -14.62
C SER A 200 -4.27 68.69 -14.45
N VAL A 201 -5.29 67.94 -14.07
CA VAL A 201 -6.64 68.46 -13.80
C VAL A 201 -6.64 69.43 -12.62
N LEU A 202 -5.87 69.15 -11.57
CA LEU A 202 -5.68 70.04 -10.43
C LEU A 202 -5.09 71.39 -10.85
N ILE A 203 -3.99 71.38 -11.63
CA ILE A 203 -3.37 72.59 -12.17
C ILE A 203 -4.37 73.37 -13.05
N HIS A 204 -5.08 72.67 -13.93
CA HIS A 204 -6.06 73.32 -14.81
C HIS A 204 -7.20 73.95 -14.00
N SER A 205 -7.73 73.25 -13.00
CA SER A 205 -8.78 73.76 -12.11
C SER A 205 -8.33 75.01 -11.35
N GLN A 206 -7.07 75.05 -10.88
CA GLN A 206 -6.52 76.23 -10.21
C GLN A 206 -6.44 77.43 -11.15
N ASN A 207 -5.96 77.22 -12.38
CA ASN A 207 -5.92 78.27 -13.39
C ASN A 207 -7.32 78.80 -13.73
N VAL A 208 -8.31 77.92 -13.91
CA VAL A 208 -9.71 78.30 -14.16
C VAL A 208 -10.27 79.12 -13.00
N TYR A 209 -9.98 78.72 -11.75
CA TYR A 209 -10.41 79.44 -10.56
C TYR A 209 -9.83 80.85 -10.50
N GLU A 210 -8.52 81.00 -10.75
CA GLU A 210 -7.87 82.32 -10.80
C GLU A 210 -8.44 83.22 -11.89
N GLN A 211 -8.67 82.67 -13.10
CA GLN A 211 -9.28 83.42 -14.21
C GLN A 211 -10.71 83.85 -13.88
N THR A 212 -11.51 82.96 -13.30
CA THR A 212 -12.89 83.27 -12.89
C THR A 212 -12.92 84.39 -11.86
N THR A 213 -11.96 84.40 -10.93
CA THR A 213 -11.81 85.48 -9.93
C THR A 213 -11.47 86.82 -10.59
N LYS A 214 -10.56 86.83 -11.57
CA LYS A 214 -10.22 88.05 -12.34
C LYS A 214 -11.41 88.57 -13.12
N ILE A 215 -12.17 87.68 -13.77
CA ILE A 215 -13.39 88.05 -14.52
C ILE A 215 -14.42 88.67 -13.57
N ALA A 216 -14.65 88.09 -12.40
CA ALA A 216 -15.58 88.62 -11.40
C ALA A 216 -15.19 90.04 -10.94
N LEU A 217 -13.89 90.29 -10.72
CA LEU A 217 -13.39 91.63 -10.42
C LEU A 217 -13.63 92.61 -11.58
N SER A 218 -13.31 92.22 -12.81
CA SER A 218 -13.57 93.05 -13.99
C SER A 218 -15.06 93.34 -14.18
N GLN A 219 -15.95 92.37 -13.91
CA GLN A 219 -17.40 92.58 -13.95
C GLN A 219 -17.87 93.60 -12.90
N SER A 220 -17.35 93.53 -11.67
CA SER A 220 -17.68 94.51 -10.63
C SER A 220 -17.24 95.92 -11.02
N GLN A 221 -16.03 96.07 -11.58
CA GLN A 221 -15.52 97.37 -12.06
C GLN A 221 -16.36 97.93 -13.22
N LEU A 222 -16.76 97.07 -14.16
CA LEU A 222 -17.65 97.47 -15.25
C LEU A 222 -19.02 97.92 -14.72
N GLN A 223 -19.56 97.24 -13.72
CA GLN A 223 -20.84 97.60 -13.10
C GLN A 223 -20.75 98.95 -12.38
N GLU A 224 -19.69 99.18 -11.61
CA GLU A 224 -19.42 100.47 -10.97
C GLU A 224 -19.31 101.61 -12.00
N GLY A 225 -18.54 101.40 -13.07
CA GLY A 225 -18.43 102.37 -14.16
C GLY A 225 -19.76 102.63 -14.89
N GLN A 226 -20.63 101.63 -15.03
CA GLN A 226 -21.97 101.80 -15.57
C GLN A 226 -22.88 102.63 -14.65
N GLU A 227 -22.80 102.42 -13.33
CA GLU A 227 -23.53 103.22 -12.35
C GLU A 227 -23.07 104.68 -12.33
N ASP A 228 -21.77 104.92 -12.39
CA ASP A 228 -21.20 106.27 -12.46
C ASP A 228 -21.61 107.00 -13.74
N MET A 229 -21.60 106.30 -14.88
CA MET A 229 -22.06 106.84 -16.16
C MET A 229 -23.56 107.15 -16.14
N LYS A 230 -24.36 106.38 -15.41
CA LYS A 230 -25.79 106.67 -15.20
C LYS A 230 -25.99 107.93 -14.35
N ARG A 231 -25.23 108.09 -13.25
CA ARG A 231 -25.30 109.30 -12.41
C ARG A 231 -24.92 110.55 -13.18
N SER A 232 -23.88 110.49 -14.02
CA SER A 232 -23.47 111.65 -14.82
C SER A 232 -24.46 112.04 -15.93
N LEU A 233 -25.29 111.10 -16.39
CA LEU A 233 -26.40 111.36 -17.31
C LEU A 233 -27.64 111.95 -16.62
N ASP A 234 -27.88 111.61 -15.35
CA ASP A 234 -29.01 112.13 -14.56
C ASP A 234 -28.74 113.57 -14.01
N ASP A 235 -27.46 113.96 -13.89
CA ASP A 235 -27.02 115.30 -13.41
C ASP A 235 -26.84 116.36 -14.53
N GLY A 236 -27.14 116.03 -15.80
CA GLY A 236 -27.04 116.92 -16.97
C GLY A 236 -28.39 117.29 -17.57
#